data_AF-A0A385TX52-F1
#
_entry.id   AF-A0A385TX52-F1
#
_cell.length_a   1.000
_cell.length_b   1.000
_cell.length_c   1.000
_cell.angle_alpha   90.00
_cell.angle_beta   90.00
_cell.angle_gamma   90.00
#
_symmetry.space_group_name_H-M   'P 1'
#
loop_
_entity.id
_entity.type
_entity.pdbx_description
1 polymer ?
#
loop_
_entity_poly.entity_id
_entity_poly.type
_entity_poly.pdbx_seq_one_letter_code
_entity_poly.pdbx_strand_id
1 'polypeptide(L)'
;MYLTSEERHKIILKLTKPQKNSLKVFSKLSQKSYFTNVLASHKGTERYTFEGFIDHGAVSNRVTCLCGKSLRYEFILRDLRANRSISLGRTHFQRELDIPDHIARLVTKGLHTINIELDEILHKFEYNDFDLPQSILDHIDKLDLPSEIQCLRNAQLPLLRRHKEYLFEHTKKYRLPIKQVSQKNENQPPSRDDSYLEYKEFEVKYGQVIEEYFKNKELPHDFRCRKERRLRGLKYSSVYEIMGYLIKEKGLENGGIFVDHPCIPYVKNYLNRYPNKYRVRPYTENSDNAEFKYVAVPGPLEDMSKSDLYHWKKTN
;
A
#
# COMPACT_ATOMS: atom_id res chain seq x y z
N MET A 1 1.75 7.62 16.50
CA MET A 1 2.13 8.17 17.81
C MET A 1 1.65 9.62 17.88
N TYR A 2 1.24 10.11 19.05
CA TYR A 2 0.76 11.49 19.22
C TYR A 2 1.59 12.18 20.28
N LEU A 3 2.13 13.36 19.95
CA LEU A 3 2.82 14.24 20.89
C LEU A 3 1.90 15.39 21.28
N THR A 4 1.97 15.79 22.55
CA THR A 4 1.32 17.00 23.05
C THR A 4 2.00 18.26 22.48
N SER A 5 1.31 19.39 22.54
CA SER A 5 1.88 20.67 22.07
C SER A 5 3.16 21.04 22.83
N GLU A 6 3.25 20.72 24.11
CA GLU A 6 4.42 20.99 24.94
C GLU A 6 5.60 20.08 24.58
N GLU A 7 5.35 18.79 24.36
CA GLU A 7 6.39 17.84 23.92
C GLU A 7 6.93 18.23 22.55
N ARG A 8 6.05 18.57 21.60
CA ARG A 8 6.47 19.09 20.29
C ARG A 8 7.36 20.31 20.46
N HIS A 9 6.96 21.26 21.30
CA HIS A 9 7.75 22.47 21.52
C HIS A 9 9.13 22.15 22.10
N LYS A 10 9.22 21.27 23.11
CA LYS A 10 10.49 20.83 23.71
C LYS A 10 11.43 20.18 22.69
N ILE A 11 10.92 19.28 21.84
CA ILE A 11 11.74 18.63 20.80
C ILE A 11 12.15 19.64 19.72
N ILE A 12 11.21 20.48 19.27
CA ILE A 12 11.49 21.51 18.26
C ILE A 12 12.59 22.46 18.74
N LEU A 13 12.65 22.82 20.03
CA LEU A 13 13.71 23.68 20.55
C LEU A 13 15.11 23.10 20.32
N LYS A 14 15.27 21.77 20.38
CA LYS A 14 16.54 21.06 20.14
C LYS A 14 16.99 21.08 18.68
N LEU A 15 16.06 21.30 17.74
CA LEU A 15 16.36 21.30 16.31
C LEU A 15 17.15 22.54 15.88
N THR A 16 18.05 22.35 14.94
CA THR A 16 18.77 23.44 14.26
C THR A 16 17.83 24.26 13.36
N LYS A 17 18.26 25.46 12.97
CA LYS A 17 17.47 26.32 12.05
C LYS A 17 17.20 25.64 10.69
N PRO A 18 18.17 24.96 10.04
CA PRO A 18 17.90 24.18 8.83
C PRO A 18 16.86 23.06 9.02
N GLN A 19 16.92 22.33 10.14
CA GLN A 19 15.95 21.28 10.46
C GLN A 19 14.54 21.84 10.68
N LYS A 20 14.41 22.93 11.45
CA LYS A 20 13.13 23.63 11.65
C LYS A 20 12.52 24.10 10.33
N ASN A 21 13.34 24.65 9.44
CA ASN A 21 12.88 25.08 8.11
C ASN A 21 12.45 23.89 7.26
N SER A 22 13.20 22.79 7.32
CA SER A 22 12.89 21.58 6.55
C SER A 22 11.62 20.90 7.03
N LEU A 23 11.31 20.90 8.33
CA LEU A 23 10.00 20.45 8.84
C LEU A 23 8.84 21.28 8.31
N LYS A 24 9.02 22.61 8.20
CA LYS A 24 7.99 23.50 7.61
C LYS A 24 7.80 23.21 6.12
N VAL A 25 8.88 23.01 5.38
CA VAL A 25 8.83 22.67 3.94
C VAL A 25 8.19 21.30 3.75
N PHE A 26 8.62 20.29 4.50
CA PHE A 26 8.04 18.95 4.51
C PHE A 26 6.54 18.99 4.78
N SER A 27 6.10 19.69 5.84
CA SER A 27 4.68 19.83 6.17
C SER A 27 3.87 20.41 5.00
N LYS A 28 4.39 21.45 4.31
CA LYS A 28 3.76 22.02 3.12
C LYS A 28 3.69 21.03 1.95
N LEU A 29 4.76 20.26 1.72
CA LEU A 29 4.80 19.24 0.67
C LEU A 29 3.79 18.12 0.94
N SER A 30 3.77 17.56 2.16
CA SER A 30 2.81 16.53 2.57
C SER A 30 1.37 17.03 2.47
N GLN A 31 1.10 18.27 2.91
CA GLN A 31 -0.21 18.92 2.73
C GLN A 31 -0.60 18.96 1.27
N LYS A 32 0.26 19.54 0.42
CA LYS A 32 0.00 19.70 -1.00
C LYS A 32 -0.26 18.36 -1.66
N SER A 33 0.57 17.35 -1.40
CA SER A 33 0.43 15.99 -1.94
C SER A 33 -0.90 15.36 -1.52
N TYR A 34 -1.21 15.37 -0.21
CA TYR A 34 -2.44 14.80 0.34
C TYR A 34 -3.68 15.46 -0.25
N PHE A 35 -3.75 16.80 -0.20
CA PHE A 35 -4.92 17.53 -0.66
C PHE A 35 -5.06 17.49 -2.18
N THR A 36 -3.97 17.47 -2.94
CA THR A 36 -4.05 17.28 -4.39
C THR A 36 -4.67 15.93 -4.72
N ASN A 37 -4.28 14.85 -4.04
CA ASN A 37 -4.86 13.53 -4.26
C ASN A 37 -6.34 13.44 -3.86
N VAL A 38 -6.70 14.01 -2.70
CA VAL A 38 -8.09 14.07 -2.26
C VAL A 38 -8.96 14.89 -3.20
N LEU A 39 -8.46 16.03 -3.68
CA LEU A 39 -9.19 16.86 -4.65
C LEU A 39 -9.25 16.20 -6.03
N ALA A 40 -8.18 15.54 -6.50
CA ALA A 40 -8.20 14.81 -7.77
C ALA A 40 -9.19 13.64 -7.77
N SER A 41 -9.41 12.98 -6.61
CA SER A 41 -10.45 11.96 -6.48
C SER A 41 -11.88 12.50 -6.61
N HIS A 42 -12.06 13.82 -6.48
CA HIS A 42 -13.34 14.48 -6.67
C HIS A 42 -13.35 15.14 -8.06
N LYS A 43 -14.30 14.77 -8.94
CA LYS A 43 -14.41 15.27 -10.33
C LYS A 43 -14.73 16.78 -10.45
N GLY A 44 -14.53 17.57 -9.40
CA GLY A 44 -15.32 18.76 -9.13
C GLY A 44 -14.73 20.13 -9.45
N THR A 45 -13.42 20.35 -9.49
CA THR A 45 -12.94 21.75 -9.52
C THR A 45 -11.66 22.00 -10.33
N GLU A 46 -11.78 22.08 -11.65
CA GLU A 46 -10.75 22.69 -12.52
C GLU A 46 -10.48 24.18 -12.21
N ARG A 47 -11.29 24.81 -11.35
CA ARG A 47 -11.17 26.23 -11.02
C ARG A 47 -10.15 26.52 -9.91
N TYR A 48 -9.96 25.61 -8.96
CA TYR A 48 -9.22 25.91 -7.75
C TYR A 48 -8.07 24.94 -7.53
N THR A 49 -6.88 25.49 -7.28
CA THR A 49 -5.70 24.70 -6.92
C THR A 49 -5.36 24.90 -5.45
N PHE A 50 -5.12 23.82 -4.71
CA PHE A 50 -4.72 23.92 -3.31
C PHE A 50 -3.28 24.46 -3.18
N GLU A 51 -3.10 25.55 -2.43
CA GLU A 51 -1.80 26.17 -2.19
C GLU A 51 -1.25 25.87 -0.79
N GLY A 52 -2.11 25.77 0.22
CA GLY A 52 -1.63 25.48 1.57
C GLY A 52 -2.70 25.49 2.66
N PHE A 53 -2.27 25.12 3.86
CA PHE A 53 -3.08 25.14 5.06
C PHE A 53 -2.31 25.74 6.23
N ILE A 54 -2.99 26.55 7.05
CA ILE A 54 -2.43 27.14 8.26
C ILE A 54 -3.39 26.89 9.43
N ASP A 55 -2.86 26.31 10.52
CA ASP A 55 -3.50 26.32 11.83
C ASP A 55 -2.90 27.46 12.65
N HIS A 56 -3.71 28.47 12.94
CA HIS A 56 -3.34 29.63 13.76
C HIS A 56 -3.33 29.31 15.26
N GLY A 57 -3.66 28.07 15.66
CA GLY A 57 -3.72 27.60 17.05
C GLY A 57 -4.95 28.08 17.81
N ALA A 58 -5.33 29.34 17.60
CA ALA A 58 -6.55 29.97 18.07
C ALA A 58 -7.24 30.73 16.93
N VAL A 59 -8.49 31.15 17.16
CA VAL A 59 -9.19 32.03 16.21
C VAL A 59 -8.46 33.37 16.15
N SER A 60 -7.98 33.75 14.97
CA SER A 60 -7.21 34.97 14.76
C SER A 60 -8.03 36.00 13.99
N ASN A 61 -8.11 37.23 14.50
CA ASN A 61 -8.73 38.35 13.80
C ASN A 61 -7.88 38.89 12.64
N ARG A 62 -6.62 38.43 12.51
CA ARG A 62 -5.72 38.83 11.42
C ARG A 62 -5.98 38.06 10.13
N VAL A 63 -6.71 36.96 10.21
CA VAL A 63 -7.01 36.10 9.08
C VAL A 63 -8.51 35.85 9.03
N THR A 64 -9.11 36.25 7.93
CA THR A 64 -10.54 36.12 7.69
C THR A 64 -10.81 35.22 6.50
N CYS A 65 -11.92 34.49 6.58
CA CYS A 65 -12.48 33.77 5.45
C CYS A 65 -12.94 34.77 4.38
N LEU A 66 -13.17 34.30 3.15
CA LEU A 66 -13.85 35.07 2.09
C LEU A 66 -15.15 35.77 2.54
N CYS A 67 -15.85 35.25 3.57
CA CYS A 67 -17.04 35.88 4.14
C CYS A 67 -16.78 36.88 5.29
N GLY A 68 -15.53 37.18 5.61
CA GLY A 68 -15.12 38.09 6.67
C GLY A 68 -15.00 37.47 8.07
N LYS A 69 -15.36 36.19 8.29
CA LYS A 69 -15.23 35.55 9.61
C LYS A 69 -13.78 35.21 9.96
N SER A 70 -13.36 35.51 11.18
CA SER A 70 -12.05 35.14 11.73
C SER A 70 -11.83 33.62 11.69
N LEU A 71 -10.61 33.20 11.35
CA LEU A 71 -10.25 31.79 11.18
C LEU A 71 -9.25 31.31 12.22
N ARG A 72 -9.46 30.09 12.72
CA ARG A 72 -8.40 29.26 13.33
C ARG A 72 -7.69 28.44 12.26
N TYR A 73 -8.48 27.79 11.42
CA TYR A 73 -8.01 26.95 10.33
C TYR A 73 -8.23 27.68 9.01
N GLU A 74 -7.14 27.92 8.30
CA GLU A 74 -7.11 28.62 7.02
C GLU A 74 -6.70 27.65 5.91
N PHE A 75 -7.58 27.50 4.92
CA PHE A 75 -7.30 26.80 3.67
C PHE A 75 -7.01 27.85 2.58
N ILE A 76 -5.84 27.78 1.97
CA ILE A 76 -5.38 28.70 0.93
C ILE A 76 -5.53 28.01 -0.42
N LEU A 77 -6.33 28.60 -1.29
CA LEU A 77 -6.58 28.12 -2.64
C LEU A 77 -6.19 29.19 -3.66
N ARG A 78 -5.67 28.77 -4.82
CA ARG A 78 -5.55 29.61 -6.01
C ARG A 78 -6.83 29.52 -6.82
N ASP A 79 -7.53 30.63 -7.03
CA ASP A 79 -8.56 30.73 -8.05
C ASP A 79 -7.88 30.92 -9.41
N LEU A 80 -7.97 29.90 -10.27
CA LEU A 80 -7.34 29.91 -11.60
C LEU A 80 -8.03 30.90 -12.56
N ARG A 81 -9.32 31.22 -12.33
CA ARG A 81 -10.04 32.20 -13.18
C ARG A 81 -9.66 33.63 -12.83
N ALA A 82 -9.61 33.95 -11.53
CA ALA A 82 -9.30 35.29 -11.05
C ALA A 82 -7.79 35.51 -10.81
N ASN A 83 -6.98 34.47 -10.99
CA ASN A 83 -5.54 34.45 -10.76
C ASN A 83 -5.12 35.04 -9.40
N ARG A 84 -5.88 34.72 -8.34
CA ARG A 84 -5.67 35.22 -6.98
C ARG A 84 -5.76 34.11 -5.94
N SER A 85 -5.04 34.26 -4.84
CA SER A 85 -5.17 33.36 -3.70
C SER A 85 -6.35 33.79 -2.81
N ILE A 86 -7.13 32.82 -2.33
CA ILE A 86 -8.27 33.02 -1.45
C ILE A 86 -8.10 32.19 -0.17
N SER A 87 -8.50 32.78 0.96
CA SER A 87 -8.48 32.13 2.27
C SER A 87 -9.88 31.70 2.67
N LEU A 88 -10.04 30.41 2.94
CA LEU A 88 -11.32 29.79 3.29
C LEU A 88 -11.24 29.12 4.65
N GLY A 89 -12.29 29.26 5.46
CA GLY A 89 -12.53 28.39 6.60
C GLY A 89 -13.16 27.06 6.16
N ARG A 90 -13.16 26.05 7.03
CA ARG A 90 -13.67 24.69 6.74
C ARG A 90 -15.04 24.67 6.04
N THR A 91 -16.01 25.47 6.53
CA THR A 91 -17.36 25.50 5.97
C THR A 91 -17.41 26.10 4.56
N HIS A 92 -16.65 27.16 4.28
CA HIS A 92 -16.59 27.73 2.93
C HIS A 92 -15.72 26.91 1.99
N PHE A 93 -14.65 26.30 2.50
CA PHE A 93 -13.87 25.36 1.72
C PHE A 93 -14.75 24.24 1.16
N GLN A 94 -15.67 23.69 1.96
CA GLN A 94 -16.62 22.69 1.51
C GLN A 94 -17.62 23.23 0.46
N ARG A 95 -18.17 24.42 0.70
CA ARG A 95 -19.19 25.04 -0.17
C ARG A 95 -18.63 25.52 -1.50
N GLU A 96 -17.52 26.26 -1.48
CA GLU A 96 -16.91 26.87 -2.68
C GLU A 96 -16.33 25.83 -3.64
N LEU A 97 -15.96 24.66 -3.12
CA LEU A 97 -15.45 23.55 -3.92
C LEU A 97 -16.51 22.51 -4.29
N ASP A 98 -17.77 22.74 -3.89
CA ASP A 98 -18.87 21.76 -4.00
C ASP A 98 -18.43 20.36 -3.56
N ILE A 99 -17.71 20.32 -2.44
CA ILE A 99 -17.10 19.11 -1.92
C ILE A 99 -18.12 18.39 -1.03
N PRO A 100 -18.45 17.12 -1.32
CA PRO A 100 -19.29 16.31 -0.46
C PRO A 100 -18.72 16.21 0.96
N ASP A 101 -19.59 16.08 1.95
CA ASP A 101 -19.19 16.01 3.36
C ASP A 101 -18.19 14.90 3.68
N HIS A 102 -18.24 13.78 2.94
CA HIS A 102 -17.26 12.70 3.08
C HIS A 102 -15.84 13.12 2.66
N ILE A 103 -15.69 13.93 1.60
CA ILE A 103 -14.41 14.47 1.15
C ILE A 103 -13.92 15.56 2.12
N ALA A 104 -14.82 16.41 2.65
CA ALA A 104 -14.45 17.40 3.69
C ALA A 104 -13.93 16.72 4.98
N ARG A 105 -14.48 15.55 5.32
CA ARG A 105 -13.96 14.68 6.38
C ARG A 105 -12.57 14.11 6.04
N LEU A 106 -12.33 13.70 4.78
CA LEU A 106 -10.98 13.29 4.34
C LEU A 106 -9.98 14.43 4.46
N VAL A 107 -10.36 15.65 4.11
CA VAL A 107 -9.50 16.84 4.27
C VAL A 107 -9.11 17.04 5.74
N THR A 108 -10.09 16.93 6.65
CA THR A 108 -9.84 17.00 8.10
C THR A 108 -8.96 15.84 8.60
N LYS A 109 -9.18 14.63 8.09
CA LYS A 109 -8.36 13.44 8.39
C LYS A 109 -6.92 13.62 7.86
N GLY A 110 -6.74 14.29 6.73
CA GLY A 110 -5.43 14.67 6.18
C GLY A 110 -4.62 15.50 7.16
N LEU A 111 -5.25 16.52 7.74
CA LEU A 111 -4.60 17.36 8.75
C LEU A 111 -4.15 16.55 9.97
N HIS A 112 -4.97 15.61 10.43
CA HIS A 112 -4.55 14.69 11.49
C HIS A 112 -3.39 13.80 11.05
N THR A 113 -3.42 13.29 9.81
CA THR A 113 -2.35 12.46 9.25
C THR A 113 -1.03 13.22 9.19
N ILE A 114 -1.02 14.46 8.72
CA ILE A 114 0.18 15.30 8.66
C ILE A 114 0.72 15.61 10.07
N ASN A 115 -0.16 15.84 11.05
CA ASN A 115 0.26 15.99 12.44
C ASN A 115 0.90 14.71 13.00
N ILE A 116 0.35 13.53 12.67
CA ILE A 116 0.94 12.24 13.06
C ILE A 116 2.30 12.04 12.40
N GLU A 117 2.45 12.41 11.13
CA GLU A 117 3.73 12.36 10.42
C GLU A 117 4.77 13.27 11.09
N LEU A 118 4.40 14.51 11.43
CA LEU A 118 5.27 15.40 12.19
C LEU A 118 5.66 14.81 13.54
N ASP A 119 4.70 14.23 14.27
CA ASP A 119 4.96 13.58 15.56
C ASP A 119 5.90 12.40 15.42
N GLU A 120 5.78 11.62 14.35
CA GLU A 120 6.68 10.52 14.05
C GLU A 120 8.11 11.01 13.82
N ILE A 121 8.30 12.06 13.01
CA ILE A 121 9.64 12.63 12.76
C ILE A 121 10.26 13.15 14.05
N LEU A 122 9.49 13.91 14.84
CA LEU A 122 9.97 14.48 16.11
C LEU A 122 10.30 13.38 17.12
N HIS A 123 9.46 12.36 17.24
CA HIS A 123 9.72 11.23 18.11
C HIS A 123 10.99 10.49 17.70
N LYS A 124 11.13 10.13 16.42
CA LYS A 124 12.33 9.46 15.92
C LYS A 124 13.60 10.29 16.14
N PHE A 125 13.50 11.61 16.00
CA PHE A 125 14.62 12.51 16.24
C PHE A 125 15.06 12.47 17.70
N GLU A 126 14.10 12.51 18.62
CA GLU A 126 14.36 12.48 20.07
C GLU A 126 15.03 11.16 20.51
N TYR A 127 14.66 10.04 19.89
CA TYR A 127 15.21 8.71 20.20
C TYR A 127 16.37 8.28 19.30
N ASN A 128 16.88 9.16 18.44
CA ASN A 128 17.91 8.86 17.45
C ASN A 128 17.58 7.66 16.53
N ASP A 129 16.30 7.42 16.20
CA ASP A 129 15.87 6.42 15.21
C ASP A 129 15.99 6.99 13.78
N PHE A 130 17.21 6.94 13.26
CA PHE A 130 17.52 7.31 11.88
C PHE A 130 17.70 6.10 10.96
N ASP A 131 17.56 4.88 11.51
CA ASP A 131 18.05 3.67 10.88
C ASP A 131 17.33 3.36 9.58
N LEU A 132 18.14 3.16 8.54
CA LEU A 132 17.74 2.57 7.28
C LEU A 132 18.46 1.23 7.12
N PRO A 133 17.77 0.18 6.66
CA PRO A 133 18.43 -1.08 6.32
C PRO A 133 19.59 -0.83 5.35
N GLN A 134 20.74 -1.48 5.57
CA GLN A 134 21.93 -1.32 4.72
C GLN A 134 21.62 -1.54 3.24
N SER A 135 20.79 -2.54 2.94
CA SER A 135 20.33 -2.84 1.58
C SER A 135 19.64 -1.67 0.86
N ILE A 136 19.04 -0.72 1.60
CA ILE A 136 18.49 0.51 1.03
C ILE A 136 19.61 1.52 0.81
N LEU A 137 20.49 1.71 1.79
CA LEU A 137 21.60 2.66 1.73
C LEU A 137 22.51 2.40 0.53
N ASP A 138 22.78 1.14 0.21
CA ASP A 138 23.65 0.75 -0.91
C ASP A 138 23.10 1.15 -2.30
N HIS A 139 21.81 1.50 -2.39
CA HIS A 139 21.13 1.78 -3.65
C HIS A 139 20.33 3.07 -3.66
N ILE A 140 20.34 3.83 -2.57
CA ILE A 140 19.53 5.03 -2.44
C ILE A 140 19.95 6.11 -3.45
N ASP A 141 21.24 6.18 -3.78
CA ASP A 141 21.77 7.15 -4.74
C ASP A 141 21.46 6.77 -6.20
N LYS A 142 20.92 5.57 -6.45
CA LYS A 142 20.41 5.13 -7.76
C LYS A 142 18.93 5.47 -7.97
N LEU A 143 18.31 6.13 -7.00
CA LEU A 143 16.90 6.51 -7.05
C LEU A 143 16.75 8.01 -7.28
N ASP A 144 15.80 8.37 -8.13
CA ASP A 144 15.24 9.71 -8.11
C ASP A 144 14.28 9.82 -6.92
N LEU A 145 14.72 10.55 -5.89
CA LEU A 145 14.01 10.61 -4.62
C LEU A 145 12.87 11.64 -4.67
N PRO A 146 11.67 11.31 -4.18
CA PRO A 146 10.62 12.30 -3.97
C PRO A 146 11.11 13.50 -3.16
N SER A 147 10.61 14.70 -3.48
CA SER A 147 11.02 15.96 -2.84
C SER A 147 10.87 15.94 -1.31
N GLU A 148 9.87 15.22 -0.79
CA GLU A 148 9.67 15.01 0.65
C GLU A 148 10.85 14.26 1.30
N ILE A 149 11.32 13.19 0.66
CA ILE A 149 12.44 12.37 1.17
C ILE A 149 13.74 13.16 1.08
N GLN A 150 13.98 13.86 -0.03
CA GLN A 150 15.15 14.72 -0.19
C GLN A 150 15.20 15.82 0.87
N CYS A 151 14.06 16.48 1.12
CA CYS A 151 13.95 17.55 2.12
C CYS A 151 14.35 17.07 3.51
N LEU A 152 13.91 15.88 3.93
CA LEU A 152 14.26 15.33 5.24
C LEU A 152 15.72 14.85 5.29
N ARG A 153 16.20 14.16 4.25
CA ARG A 153 17.57 13.63 4.18
C ARG A 153 18.61 14.76 4.23
N ASN A 154 18.42 15.82 3.44
CA ASN A 154 19.32 16.98 3.40
C ASN A 154 19.39 17.72 4.74
N ALA A 155 18.30 17.67 5.50
CA ALA A 155 18.21 18.28 6.82
C ALA A 155 18.70 17.37 7.95
N GLN A 156 19.16 16.15 7.64
CA GLN A 156 19.49 15.12 8.63
C GLN A 156 18.33 14.90 9.61
N LEU A 157 17.11 14.77 9.07
CA LEU A 157 15.91 14.43 9.83
C LEU A 157 15.50 12.97 9.55
N PRO A 158 14.89 12.30 10.54
CA PRO A 158 14.42 10.94 10.36
C PRO A 158 13.39 10.82 9.25
N LEU A 159 13.45 9.72 8.52
CA LEU A 159 12.43 9.38 7.53
C LEU A 159 11.22 8.71 8.19
N LEU A 160 10.04 9.06 7.68
CA LEU A 160 8.79 8.39 8.03
C LEU A 160 8.81 6.91 7.66
N ARG A 161 7.97 6.13 8.33
CA ARG A 161 7.73 4.72 8.03
C ARG A 161 7.34 4.53 6.57
N ARG A 162 6.40 5.33 6.05
CA ARG A 162 6.00 5.29 4.64
C ARG A 162 7.16 5.57 3.67
N HIS A 163 8.13 6.40 4.06
CA HIS A 163 9.32 6.66 3.26
C HIS A 163 10.25 5.45 3.27
N LYS A 164 10.45 4.79 4.43
CA LYS A 164 11.24 3.56 4.53
C LYS A 164 10.62 2.45 3.66
N GLU A 165 9.29 2.30 3.69
CA GLU A 165 8.54 1.36 2.85
C GLU A 165 8.67 1.70 1.36
N TYR A 166 8.50 2.97 0.98
CA TYR A 166 8.71 3.43 -0.40
C TYR A 166 10.13 3.11 -0.90
N LEU A 167 11.15 3.45 -0.11
CA LEU A 167 12.54 3.21 -0.47
C LEU A 167 12.85 1.73 -0.58
N PHE A 168 12.27 0.91 0.30
CA PHE A 168 12.38 -0.53 0.21
C PHE A 168 11.85 -1.01 -1.15
N GLU A 169 10.60 -0.72 -1.49
CA GLU A 169 10.03 -1.17 -2.77
C GLU A 169 10.85 -0.69 -3.98
N HIS A 170 11.31 0.56 -3.98
CA HIS A 170 12.03 1.13 -5.12
C HIS A 170 13.49 0.68 -5.22
N THR A 171 14.11 0.28 -4.12
CA THR A 171 15.46 -0.33 -4.14
C THR A 171 15.43 -1.82 -4.41
N LYS A 172 14.28 -2.50 -4.34
CA LYS A 172 14.15 -3.95 -4.53
C LYS A 172 14.79 -4.44 -5.83
N LYS A 173 14.60 -3.69 -6.93
CA LYS A 173 15.20 -3.97 -8.25
C LYS A 173 16.74 -3.99 -8.27
N TYR A 174 17.38 -3.31 -7.32
CA TYR A 174 18.85 -3.26 -7.22
C TYR A 174 19.42 -4.25 -6.20
N ARG A 175 18.57 -4.73 -5.27
CA ARG A 175 18.91 -5.69 -4.21
C ARG A 175 18.87 -7.13 -4.65
N LEU A 176 18.12 -7.41 -5.72
CA LEU A 176 18.19 -8.70 -6.38
C LEU A 176 19.63 -8.88 -6.86
N PRO A 177 20.31 -9.99 -6.51
CA PRO A 177 21.61 -10.28 -7.07
C PRO A 177 21.45 -10.19 -8.59
N ILE A 178 22.28 -9.36 -9.21
CA ILE A 178 22.53 -9.46 -10.64
C ILE A 178 22.84 -10.94 -10.85
N LYS A 179 21.92 -11.70 -11.47
CA LYS A 179 22.24 -13.07 -11.93
C LYS A 179 23.56 -12.88 -12.67
N GLN A 180 24.64 -13.49 -12.19
CA GLN A 180 25.94 -13.36 -12.83
C GLN A 180 25.72 -13.75 -14.28
N VAL A 181 25.80 -12.75 -15.15
CA VAL A 181 25.85 -12.93 -16.58
C VAL A 181 27.18 -13.62 -16.80
N SER A 182 27.17 -14.95 -16.75
CA SER A 182 28.19 -15.74 -17.43
C SER A 182 28.16 -15.24 -18.87
N GLN A 183 29.29 -14.68 -19.30
CA GLN A 183 29.48 -14.10 -20.63
C GLN A 183 28.93 -15.05 -21.71
N LYS A 184 27.71 -14.77 -22.17
CA LYS A 184 27.15 -15.27 -23.42
C LYS A 184 26.35 -14.15 -24.03
N ASN A 185 27.05 -13.41 -24.89
CA ASN A 185 26.56 -12.61 -26.00
C ASN A 185 25.11 -12.12 -25.87
N GLU A 186 24.98 -10.87 -25.42
CA GLU A 186 23.78 -10.07 -25.59
C GLU A 186 23.41 -10.02 -27.08
N ASN A 187 22.30 -10.69 -27.43
CA ASN A 187 21.32 -10.28 -28.44
C ASN A 187 20.24 -11.38 -28.60
N GLN A 188 19.49 -11.69 -27.52
CA GLN A 188 18.14 -12.26 -27.63
C GLN A 188 17.42 -12.29 -26.27
N PRO A 189 16.11 -11.95 -26.19
CA PRO A 189 15.33 -12.12 -24.97
C PRO A 189 15.27 -13.60 -24.56
N PRO A 190 15.19 -13.92 -23.24
CA PRO A 190 15.18 -15.30 -22.77
C PRO A 190 14.00 -16.05 -23.41
N SER A 191 14.32 -17.15 -24.07
CA SER A 191 13.34 -17.99 -24.74
C SER A 191 12.33 -18.54 -23.73
N ARG A 192 11.09 -18.77 -24.18
CA ARG A 192 10.00 -19.38 -23.37
C ARG A 192 10.38 -20.71 -22.71
N ASP A 193 11.46 -21.36 -23.15
CA ASP A 193 11.84 -22.71 -22.73
C ASP A 193 12.55 -22.76 -21.36
N ASP A 194 13.35 -21.76 -20.99
CA ASP A 194 14.09 -21.79 -19.70
C ASP A 194 13.15 -21.62 -18.48
N SER A 195 12.19 -20.69 -18.57
CA SER A 195 11.17 -20.52 -17.52
C SER A 195 10.22 -21.73 -17.42
N TYR A 196 10.05 -22.48 -18.51
CA TYR A 196 9.24 -23.69 -18.55
C TYR A 196 9.98 -24.87 -17.90
N LEU A 197 11.29 -24.97 -18.11
CA LEU A 197 12.17 -25.98 -17.48
C LEU A 197 12.23 -25.82 -15.95
N GLU A 198 12.50 -24.62 -15.44
CA GLU A 198 12.53 -24.34 -13.98
C GLU A 198 11.16 -24.64 -13.32
N TYR A 199 10.06 -24.31 -14.00
CA TYR A 199 8.71 -24.62 -13.51
C TYR A 199 8.43 -26.13 -13.50
N LYS A 200 8.86 -26.85 -14.54
CA LYS A 200 8.65 -28.30 -14.65
C LYS A 200 9.42 -29.06 -13.56
N GLU A 201 10.62 -28.61 -13.22
CA GLU A 201 11.39 -29.13 -12.08
C GLU A 201 10.67 -28.89 -10.75
N PHE A 202 10.12 -27.67 -10.54
CA PHE A 202 9.32 -27.37 -9.36
C PHE A 202 8.07 -28.26 -9.25
N GLU A 203 7.34 -28.41 -10.35
CA GLU A 203 6.11 -29.22 -10.42
C GLU A 203 6.39 -30.70 -10.11
N VAL A 204 7.46 -31.27 -10.69
CA VAL A 204 7.89 -32.64 -10.39
C VAL A 204 8.27 -32.80 -8.93
N LYS A 205 8.95 -31.81 -8.35
CA LYS A 205 9.47 -31.91 -6.97
C LYS A 205 8.40 -31.67 -5.90
N TYR A 206 7.48 -30.72 -6.11
CA TYR A 206 6.56 -30.25 -5.08
C TYR A 206 5.07 -30.40 -5.42
N GLY A 207 4.70 -30.75 -6.66
CA GLY A 207 3.30 -30.89 -7.06
C GLY A 207 2.54 -31.93 -6.25
N GLN A 208 3.11 -33.13 -6.08
CA GLN A 208 2.51 -34.20 -5.26
C GLN A 208 2.36 -33.81 -3.79
N VAL A 209 3.30 -33.02 -3.28
CA VAL A 209 3.29 -32.54 -1.89
C VAL A 209 2.15 -31.52 -1.67
N ILE A 210 1.92 -30.65 -2.65
CA ILE A 210 0.77 -29.73 -2.64
C ILE A 210 -0.53 -30.54 -2.66
N GLU A 211 -0.61 -31.63 -3.44
CA GLU A 211 -1.79 -32.51 -3.43
C GLU A 211 -2.00 -33.19 -2.07
N GLU A 212 -0.94 -33.71 -1.44
CA GLU A 212 -0.99 -34.32 -0.10
C GLU A 212 -1.48 -33.32 0.96
N TYR A 213 -1.01 -32.07 0.90
CA TYR A 213 -1.46 -30.99 1.79
C TYR A 213 -2.98 -30.79 1.75
N PHE A 214 -3.60 -30.93 0.57
CA PHE A 214 -5.05 -30.79 0.40
C PHE A 214 -5.84 -32.07 0.66
N LYS A 215 -5.22 -33.25 0.51
CA LYS A 215 -5.88 -34.54 0.77
C LYS A 215 -6.33 -34.70 2.22
N ASN A 216 -5.60 -34.08 3.16
CA ASN A 216 -5.88 -34.16 4.59
C ASN A 216 -6.88 -33.10 5.10
N LYS A 217 -7.52 -32.33 4.19
CA LYS A 217 -8.49 -31.28 4.55
C LYS A 217 -9.91 -31.69 4.16
N GLU A 218 -10.88 -31.35 5.01
CA GLU A 218 -12.30 -31.63 4.79
C GLU A 218 -12.80 -31.03 3.47
N LEU A 219 -13.60 -31.81 2.72
CA LEU A 219 -14.06 -31.45 1.40
C LEU A 219 -15.35 -30.61 1.47
N PRO A 220 -15.43 -29.44 0.82
CA PRO A 220 -16.60 -28.58 0.76
C PRO A 220 -17.87 -29.20 0.18
N HIS A 221 -17.80 -30.36 -0.46
CA HIS A 221 -18.97 -31.11 -0.91
C HIS A 221 -19.64 -31.92 0.22
N ASP A 222 -18.92 -32.21 1.32
CA ASP A 222 -19.51 -32.79 2.54
C ASP A 222 -20.44 -31.80 3.26
N PHE A 223 -20.41 -30.53 2.87
CA PHE A 223 -21.21 -29.46 3.46
C PHE A 223 -22.43 -29.19 2.60
N ARG A 224 -23.61 -29.40 3.17
CA ARG A 224 -24.88 -29.26 2.43
C ARG A 224 -25.22 -27.80 2.13
N CYS A 225 -24.66 -26.84 2.87
CA CYS A 225 -24.96 -25.41 2.64
C CYS A 225 -23.88 -24.43 3.16
N ARG A 226 -24.02 -23.15 2.76
CA ARG A 226 -23.16 -22.04 3.17
C ARG A 226 -23.16 -21.79 4.70
N LYS A 227 -24.27 -22.08 5.37
CA LYS A 227 -24.41 -21.93 6.84
C LYS A 227 -23.56 -22.97 7.57
N GLU A 228 -23.55 -24.21 7.09
CA GLU A 228 -22.75 -25.30 7.65
C GLU A 228 -21.24 -25.01 7.54
N ARG A 229 -20.79 -24.47 6.40
CA ARG A 229 -19.38 -24.04 6.24
C ARG A 229 -18.93 -22.98 7.25
N ARG A 230 -19.83 -22.03 7.60
CA ARG A 230 -19.52 -21.00 8.60
C ARG A 230 -19.49 -21.56 10.01
N LEU A 231 -20.44 -22.45 10.33
CA LEU A 231 -20.55 -23.07 11.65
C LEU A 231 -19.35 -23.97 11.96
N ARG A 232 -18.83 -24.70 10.97
CA ARG A 232 -17.61 -25.52 11.12
C ARG A 232 -16.29 -24.73 10.96
N GLY A 233 -16.36 -23.40 10.80
CA GLY A 233 -15.19 -22.53 10.84
C GLY A 233 -14.15 -22.78 9.75
N LEU A 234 -14.56 -23.19 8.54
CA LEU A 234 -13.64 -23.57 7.48
C LEU A 234 -12.73 -22.39 7.09
N LYS A 235 -11.44 -22.49 7.43
CA LYS A 235 -10.41 -21.51 7.08
C LYS A 235 -9.84 -21.86 5.70
N TYR A 236 -9.88 -20.91 4.79
CA TYR A 236 -9.26 -21.02 3.47
C TYR A 236 -7.73 -20.98 3.61
N SER A 237 -7.02 -21.82 2.87
CA SER A 237 -5.56 -21.80 2.89
C SER A 237 -4.97 -20.86 1.87
N SER A 238 -4.20 -19.89 2.35
CA SER A 238 -3.45 -18.97 1.51
C SER A 238 -2.25 -19.66 0.86
N VAL A 239 -1.72 -19.08 -0.21
CA VAL A 239 -0.45 -19.54 -0.84
C VAL A 239 0.67 -19.58 0.21
N TYR A 240 0.68 -18.66 1.16
CA TYR A 240 1.64 -18.62 2.25
C TYR A 240 1.51 -19.80 3.21
N GLU A 241 0.29 -20.25 3.53
CA GLU A 241 0.12 -21.47 4.35
C GLU A 241 0.66 -22.72 3.65
N ILE A 242 0.45 -22.82 2.33
CA ILE A 242 0.97 -23.93 1.52
C ILE A 242 2.51 -23.85 1.50
N MET A 243 3.07 -22.66 1.27
CA MET A 243 4.52 -22.41 1.33
C MET A 243 5.10 -22.77 2.70
N GLY A 244 4.42 -22.40 3.79
CA GLY A 244 4.83 -22.74 5.15
C GLY A 244 4.87 -24.25 5.38
N TYR A 245 3.90 -24.99 4.84
CA TYR A 245 3.91 -26.46 4.87
C TYR A 245 5.06 -27.05 4.05
N LEU A 246 5.29 -26.53 2.83
CA LEU A 246 6.39 -26.98 1.97
C LEU A 246 7.76 -26.77 2.60
N ILE A 247 7.96 -25.62 3.26
CA ILE A 247 9.22 -25.28 3.96
C ILE A 247 9.40 -26.14 5.21
N LYS A 248 8.36 -26.22 6.06
CA LYS A 248 8.47 -26.83 7.39
C LYS A 248 8.48 -28.36 7.35
N GLU A 249 7.64 -28.96 6.52
CA GLU A 249 7.36 -30.40 6.59
C GLU A 249 7.97 -31.18 5.41
N LYS A 250 8.38 -30.50 4.33
CA LYS A 250 8.71 -31.15 3.05
C LYS A 250 9.96 -30.59 2.35
N GLY A 251 10.80 -29.85 3.09
CA GLY A 251 12.17 -29.53 2.70
C GLY A 251 12.33 -28.54 1.54
N LEU A 252 11.35 -27.66 1.30
CA LEU A 252 11.58 -26.48 0.47
C LEU A 252 12.59 -25.57 1.19
N GLU A 253 13.69 -25.24 0.51
CA GLU A 253 14.73 -24.37 1.08
C GLU A 253 14.10 -23.05 1.54
N ASN A 254 14.44 -22.59 2.74
CA ASN A 254 13.92 -21.33 3.28
C ASN A 254 14.66 -20.16 2.60
N GLY A 255 14.27 -19.85 1.36
CA GLY A 255 14.85 -18.78 0.56
C GLY A 255 14.42 -17.41 1.06
N GLY A 256 15.14 -16.86 2.04
CA GLY A 256 15.00 -15.47 2.49
C GLY A 256 13.60 -15.07 2.98
N ILE A 257 13.23 -13.80 2.80
CA ILE A 257 11.98 -13.20 3.31
C ILE A 257 10.76 -13.99 2.81
N PHE A 258 10.02 -14.62 3.73
CA PHE A 258 8.88 -15.52 3.45
C PHE A 258 7.83 -14.96 2.48
N VAL A 259 7.61 -13.65 2.49
CA VAL A 259 6.61 -12.96 1.64
C VAL A 259 7.05 -12.85 0.17
N ASP A 260 8.36 -12.93 -0.09
CA ASP A 260 8.98 -12.73 -1.41
C ASP A 260 9.68 -14.00 -1.95
N HIS A 261 9.33 -15.18 -1.41
CA HIS A 261 10.00 -16.43 -1.75
C HIS A 261 9.91 -16.73 -3.27
N PRO A 262 11.02 -17.11 -3.94
CA PRO A 262 11.09 -17.27 -5.41
C PRO A 262 10.12 -18.35 -5.96
N CYS A 263 9.67 -19.28 -5.11
CA CYS A 263 8.70 -20.31 -5.50
C CYS A 263 7.22 -19.89 -5.39
N ILE A 264 6.91 -18.71 -4.82
CA ILE A 264 5.52 -18.22 -4.74
C ILE A 264 4.84 -18.15 -6.12
N PRO A 265 5.48 -17.62 -7.18
CA PRO A 265 4.92 -17.65 -8.53
C PRO A 265 4.65 -19.06 -9.05
N TYR A 266 5.50 -20.03 -8.72
CA TYR A 266 5.35 -21.43 -9.14
C TYR A 266 4.17 -22.12 -8.45
N VAL A 267 3.98 -21.90 -7.14
CA VAL A 267 2.78 -22.38 -6.43
C VAL A 267 1.51 -21.74 -7.01
N LYS A 268 1.52 -20.43 -7.27
CA LYS A 268 0.37 -19.75 -7.91
C LYS A 268 0.05 -20.34 -9.29
N ASN A 269 1.07 -20.57 -10.12
CA ASN A 269 0.91 -21.14 -11.46
C ASN A 269 0.38 -22.59 -11.40
N TYR A 270 0.92 -23.41 -10.49
CA TYR A 270 0.42 -24.77 -10.25
C TYR A 270 -1.06 -24.78 -9.88
N LEU A 271 -1.48 -23.96 -8.90
CA LEU A 271 -2.90 -23.87 -8.51
C LEU A 271 -3.81 -23.43 -9.67
N ASN A 272 -3.34 -22.49 -10.50
CA ASN A 272 -4.10 -21.97 -11.64
C ASN A 272 -4.23 -22.97 -12.81
N ARG A 273 -3.24 -23.88 -12.99
CA ARG A 273 -3.27 -24.90 -14.06
C ARG A 273 -4.17 -26.09 -13.75
N TYR A 274 -4.51 -26.29 -12.48
CA TYR A 274 -5.42 -27.36 -12.06
C TYR A 274 -6.72 -26.79 -11.44
N PRO A 275 -7.49 -25.97 -12.18
CA PRO A 275 -8.69 -25.30 -11.65
C PRO A 275 -9.81 -26.28 -11.27
N ASN A 276 -9.80 -27.47 -11.88
CA ASN A 276 -10.75 -28.55 -11.54
C ASN A 276 -10.41 -29.19 -10.18
N LYS A 277 -9.12 -29.21 -9.81
CA LYS A 277 -8.65 -29.71 -8.50
C LYS A 277 -8.68 -28.62 -7.42
N TYR A 278 -8.64 -27.33 -7.79
CA TYR A 278 -8.46 -26.20 -6.89
C TYR A 278 -9.37 -25.02 -7.24
N ARG A 279 -10.25 -24.60 -6.31
CA ARG A 279 -11.15 -23.45 -6.52
C ARG A 279 -10.47 -22.09 -6.33
N VAL A 280 -9.78 -21.56 -7.34
CA VAL A 280 -9.22 -20.20 -7.28
C VAL A 280 -10.34 -19.13 -7.35
N ARG A 281 -10.41 -18.21 -6.38
CA ARG A 281 -11.32 -17.05 -6.48
C ARG A 281 -10.65 -15.91 -7.25
N PRO A 282 -11.33 -15.29 -8.23
CA PRO A 282 -10.87 -14.04 -8.80
C PRO A 282 -11.01 -12.89 -7.77
N TYR A 283 -10.08 -11.95 -7.89
CA TYR A 283 -10.03 -10.68 -7.18
C TYR A 283 -11.39 -9.96 -7.23
N THR A 284 -11.96 -9.61 -6.08
CA THR A 284 -13.12 -8.72 -6.00
C THR A 284 -12.68 -7.40 -5.38
N GLU A 285 -12.89 -6.30 -6.12
CA GLU A 285 -12.33 -4.95 -5.97
C GLU A 285 -12.60 -4.18 -4.66
N ASN A 286 -13.03 -4.81 -3.56
CA ASN A 286 -13.42 -4.09 -2.33
C ASN A 286 -12.78 -4.63 -1.05
N SER A 287 -11.51 -5.01 -1.08
CA SER A 287 -10.74 -5.14 0.16
C SER A 287 -9.35 -4.53 0.01
N ASP A 288 -9.04 -3.51 0.80
CA ASP A 288 -7.75 -2.80 0.87
C ASP A 288 -6.55 -3.67 1.31
N ASN A 289 -6.74 -4.99 1.41
CA ASN A 289 -5.65 -5.95 1.52
C ASN A 289 -5.56 -6.75 0.22
N ALA A 290 -4.47 -6.57 -0.52
CA ALA A 290 -4.06 -7.43 -1.63
C ALA A 290 -3.57 -8.82 -1.15
N GLU A 291 -4.17 -9.37 -0.09
CA GLU A 291 -4.00 -10.77 0.27
C GLU A 291 -4.89 -11.59 -0.65
N PHE A 292 -4.28 -12.04 -1.73
CA PHE A 292 -4.86 -12.97 -2.68
C PHE A 292 -5.48 -14.18 -1.95
N LYS A 293 -6.81 -14.26 -1.93
CA LYS A 293 -7.57 -15.44 -1.48
C LYS A 293 -7.55 -16.51 -2.57
N TYR A 294 -6.38 -17.05 -2.90
CA TYR A 294 -6.31 -18.31 -3.64
C TYR A 294 -6.86 -19.39 -2.72
N VAL A 295 -7.76 -20.24 -3.24
CA VAL A 295 -8.24 -21.40 -2.53
C VAL A 295 -7.92 -22.62 -3.39
N ALA A 296 -7.39 -23.65 -2.74
CA ALA A 296 -7.48 -25.01 -3.24
C ALA A 296 -8.48 -25.76 -2.36
N VAL A 297 -9.51 -26.25 -3.03
CA VAL A 297 -10.51 -27.18 -2.53
C VAL A 297 -10.56 -28.27 -3.58
N PRO A 298 -10.43 -29.56 -3.24
CA PRO A 298 -10.73 -30.62 -4.18
C PRO A 298 -12.23 -30.57 -4.54
N GLY A 299 -12.54 -30.24 -5.79
CA GLY A 299 -13.89 -30.26 -6.37
C GLY A 299 -14.05 -31.44 -7.35
N PRO A 300 -15.26 -31.95 -7.57
CA PRO A 300 -15.50 -33.35 -7.95
C PRO A 300 -15.15 -33.67 -9.42
N LEU A 301 -14.69 -34.90 -9.64
CA LEU A 301 -14.92 -35.63 -10.88
C LEU A 301 -16.44 -35.89 -10.99
N GLU A 302 -17.05 -35.47 -12.12
CA GLU A 302 -18.33 -35.98 -12.68
C GLU A 302 -19.52 -36.01 -11.70
N ASP A 303 -20.49 -35.09 -11.71
CA ASP A 303 -21.56 -35.00 -12.71
C ASP A 303 -22.31 -33.67 -12.51
N MET A 304 -22.33 -32.81 -13.54
CA MET A 304 -23.43 -31.86 -13.72
C MET A 304 -24.08 -32.19 -15.03
N SER A 305 -25.26 -32.80 -14.95
CA SER A 305 -26.13 -33.01 -16.10
C SER A 305 -26.42 -31.67 -16.78
N LYS A 306 -26.59 -31.70 -18.10
CA LYS A 306 -26.78 -30.53 -18.98
C LYS A 306 -27.97 -29.61 -18.62
N SER A 307 -28.78 -29.94 -17.59
CA SER A 307 -29.94 -29.15 -17.16
C SER A 307 -29.60 -27.81 -16.53
N ASP A 308 -28.48 -27.71 -15.81
CA ASP A 308 -28.23 -26.55 -14.94
C ASP A 308 -27.54 -25.38 -15.66
N LEU A 309 -27.00 -25.63 -16.87
CA LEU A 309 -26.47 -24.60 -17.75
C LEU A 309 -27.57 -23.75 -18.42
N TYR A 310 -28.81 -24.24 -18.45
CA TYR A 310 -29.92 -23.55 -19.12
C TYR A 310 -30.57 -22.47 -18.25
N HIS A 311 -30.49 -22.57 -16.92
CA HIS A 311 -31.12 -21.62 -16.01
C HIS A 311 -30.28 -20.35 -15.73
N TRP A 312 -28.96 -20.39 -15.88
CA TRP A 312 -28.11 -19.21 -15.62
C TRP A 312 -28.18 -18.15 -16.73
N LYS A 313 -28.44 -18.54 -17.98
CA LYS A 313 -28.51 -17.61 -19.13
C LYS A 313 -29.82 -16.83 -19.27
N LYS A 314 -30.83 -17.06 -18.42
CA LYS A 314 -32.17 -16.45 -18.58
C LYS A 314 -32.59 -15.49 -17.47
N THR A 315 -31.76 -15.22 -16.46
CA THR A 315 -32.12 -14.28 -15.38
C THR A 315 -30.97 -13.39 -14.90
N ASN A 316 -30.06 -13.00 -15.79
CA ASN A 316 -29.23 -11.78 -15.61
C ASN A 316 -28.83 -11.22 -16.97
#